data_AF-A0A662HXI7-F1
#
_entry.id   AF-A0A662HXI7-F1
#
_cell.length_a   1.000
_cell.length_b   1.000
_cell.length_c   1.000
_cell.angle_alpha   90.00
_cell.angle_beta   90.00
_cell.angle_gamma   90.00
#
_symmetry.space_group_name_H-M   'P 1'
#
loop_
_entity.id
_entity.type
_entity.pdbx_description
1 polymer ?
#
loop_
_entity_poly.entity_id
_entity_poly.type
_entity_poly.pdbx_seq_one_letter_code
_entity_poly.pdbx_strand_id
1 'polypeptide(L)'
;MEEFEAIVKIISELLDLDAYIEPKYDGSNVTVVEGAFYTRNLNPLPKNFEESVRRALGEKYCALVKLSKKYQVFFELGGAKNSPAGFTDAWNGDWDYRIFDLMLGSQFLLPEKVEKLCKEYGLKFVGFKVVSVREVLESWKDLLLKYQCYEGFVLKIFPPLSVLKKIPHHRQYNAVLVKFKHEYVGEVRGIIVRKKKEKGKVVAVRKPPLVKSEIMGAINKAHLELGDAIFDKKKAVPLIFRKVKEEAVKHNCAVPKASQILRYYMEYINKLKSEER
;
A
#
# COMPACT_ATOMS: atom_id res chain seq x y z
N MET A 1 5.37 7.44 -11.08
CA MET A 1 5.24 8.71 -11.84
C MET A 1 5.48 8.44 -13.32
N GLU A 2 6.68 8.02 -13.74
CA GLU A 2 6.98 7.74 -15.16
C GLU A 2 5.97 6.77 -15.81
N GLU A 3 5.53 5.75 -15.08
CA GLU A 3 4.48 4.82 -15.54
C GLU A 3 3.11 5.51 -15.72
N PHE A 4 2.75 6.44 -14.84
CA PHE A 4 1.49 7.17 -14.94
C PHE A 4 1.50 8.15 -16.12
N GLU A 5 2.60 8.89 -16.30
CA GLU A 5 2.79 9.71 -17.50
C GLU A 5 2.75 8.87 -18.78
N ALA A 6 3.35 7.68 -18.77
CA ALA A 6 3.31 6.77 -19.92
C ALA A 6 1.87 6.30 -20.24
N ILE A 7 1.08 5.96 -19.21
CA ILE A 7 -0.33 5.60 -19.39
C ILE A 7 -1.11 6.77 -19.99
N VAL A 8 -0.95 7.98 -19.46
CA VAL A 8 -1.70 9.14 -19.94
C VAL A 8 -1.25 9.58 -21.34
N LYS A 9 0.03 9.42 -21.69
CA LYS A 9 0.53 9.65 -23.06
C LYS A 9 -0.09 8.71 -24.09
N ILE A 10 -0.37 7.46 -23.71
CA ILE A 10 -0.99 6.47 -24.60
C ILE A 10 -2.52 6.68 -24.65
N ILE A 11 -3.11 7.16 -23.56
CA ILE A 11 -4.56 7.26 -23.36
C ILE A 11 -4.88 8.67 -22.90
N SER A 12 -4.87 9.60 -23.84
CA SER A 12 -5.07 11.02 -23.56
C SER A 12 -6.46 11.31 -23.01
N GLU A 13 -7.46 10.46 -23.24
CA GLU A 13 -8.80 10.62 -22.67
C GLU A 13 -8.80 10.58 -21.13
N LEU A 14 -7.74 10.09 -20.49
CA LEU A 14 -7.61 10.19 -19.04
C LEU A 14 -7.41 11.64 -18.57
N LEU A 15 -6.86 12.52 -19.40
CA LEU A 15 -6.59 13.94 -19.04
C LEU A 15 -7.87 14.72 -18.76
N ASP A 16 -8.98 14.32 -19.39
CA ASP A 16 -10.27 14.99 -19.30
C ASP A 16 -11.13 14.48 -18.15
N LEU A 17 -10.59 13.58 -17.32
CA LEU A 17 -11.31 12.99 -16.20
C LEU A 17 -10.92 13.64 -14.87
N ASP A 18 -11.88 13.63 -13.95
CA ASP A 18 -11.62 13.84 -12.55
C ASP A 18 -10.98 12.60 -11.92
N ALA A 19 -10.19 12.86 -10.88
CA ALA A 19 -9.50 11.88 -10.09
C ALA A 19 -9.66 12.17 -8.60
N TYR A 20 -9.54 11.12 -7.81
CA TYR A 20 -9.62 11.17 -6.37
C TYR A 20 -8.23 11.01 -5.78
N ILE A 21 -7.80 12.00 -4.99
CA ILE A 21 -6.60 11.89 -4.17
C ILE A 21 -7.01 11.51 -2.76
N GLU A 22 -6.52 10.36 -2.29
CA GLU A 22 -6.66 9.90 -0.91
C GLU A 22 -5.29 9.88 -0.21
N PRO A 23 -5.19 10.26 1.08
CA PRO A 23 -3.95 10.13 1.83
C PRO A 23 -3.55 8.65 1.94
N LYS A 24 -2.26 8.37 1.67
CA LYS A 24 -1.71 7.03 1.80
C LYS A 24 -1.21 6.82 3.22
N TYR A 25 -2.05 6.26 4.06
CA TYR A 25 -1.69 5.81 5.40
C TYR A 25 -0.62 4.69 5.35
N ASP A 26 0.25 4.69 6.37
CA ASP A 26 1.31 3.69 6.59
C ASP A 26 0.85 2.68 7.64
N GLY A 27 0.64 1.44 7.22
CA GLY A 27 0.18 0.37 8.11
C GLY A 27 0.16 -0.99 7.44
N SER A 28 -0.82 -1.80 7.83
CA SER A 28 -1.09 -3.12 7.28
C SER A 28 -2.46 -3.16 6.62
N ASN A 29 -2.47 -3.58 5.36
CA ASN A 29 -3.71 -3.79 4.61
C ASN A 29 -4.49 -5.00 5.14
N VAL A 30 -5.73 -4.77 5.55
CA VAL A 30 -6.67 -5.79 6.00
C VAL A 30 -7.90 -5.77 5.10
N THR A 31 -8.38 -6.96 4.74
CA THR A 31 -9.59 -7.18 3.95
C THR A 31 -10.63 -7.88 4.81
N VAL A 32 -11.90 -7.46 4.74
CA VAL A 32 -13.01 -8.10 5.45
C VAL A 32 -14.11 -8.49 4.47
N VAL A 33 -14.53 -9.75 4.52
CA VAL A 33 -15.60 -10.30 3.68
C VAL A 33 -16.48 -11.18 4.55
N GLU A 34 -17.79 -10.95 4.55
CA GLU A 34 -18.76 -11.78 5.29
C GLU A 34 -18.39 -11.97 6.77
N GLY A 35 -17.85 -10.92 7.40
CA GLY A 35 -17.40 -10.93 8.80
C GLY A 35 -16.05 -11.60 9.06
N ALA A 36 -15.41 -12.22 8.06
CA ALA A 36 -14.09 -12.82 8.18
C ALA A 36 -12.97 -11.84 7.77
N PHE A 37 -11.84 -11.90 8.48
CA PHE A 37 -10.71 -11.00 8.31
C PHE A 37 -9.56 -11.69 7.60
N TYR A 38 -8.97 -10.99 6.64
CA TYR A 38 -7.93 -11.51 5.77
C TYR A 38 -6.79 -10.51 5.62
N THR A 39 -5.60 -11.06 5.39
CA THR A 39 -4.47 -10.29 4.86
C THR A 39 -4.74 -9.84 3.42
N ARG A 40 -3.90 -8.96 2.90
CA ARG A 40 -3.92 -8.50 1.49
C ARG A 40 -4.01 -9.62 0.44
N ASN A 41 -3.45 -10.81 0.71
CA ASN A 41 -3.42 -11.93 -0.23
C ASN A 41 -4.54 -12.95 0.03
N LEU A 42 -5.58 -12.56 0.78
CA LEU A 42 -6.72 -13.40 1.14
C LEU A 42 -6.38 -14.62 2.01
N ASN A 43 -5.19 -14.64 2.64
CA ASN A 43 -4.92 -15.57 3.73
C ASN A 43 -5.68 -15.12 4.99
N PRO A 44 -6.16 -16.06 5.83
CA PRO A 44 -6.74 -15.71 7.13
C PRO A 44 -5.83 -14.79 7.93
N LEU A 45 -6.41 -13.76 8.56
CA LEU A 45 -5.65 -12.84 9.39
C LEU A 45 -5.14 -13.57 10.64
N PRO A 46 -3.84 -13.46 10.99
CA PRO A 46 -3.32 -14.03 12.23
C PRO A 46 -4.04 -13.47 13.47
N LYS A 47 -4.16 -14.29 14.52
CA LYS A 47 -4.92 -13.94 15.74
C LYS A 47 -4.43 -12.65 16.40
N ASN A 48 -3.12 -12.46 16.51
CA ASN A 48 -2.51 -11.26 17.09
C ASN A 48 -2.90 -9.99 16.31
N PHE A 49 -2.94 -10.05 14.98
CA PHE A 49 -3.44 -8.95 14.14
C PHE A 49 -4.95 -8.75 14.31
N GLU A 50 -5.74 -9.81 14.44
CA GLU A 50 -7.17 -9.68 14.70
C GLU A 50 -7.45 -8.99 16.04
N GLU A 51 -6.68 -9.28 17.09
CA GLU A 51 -6.75 -8.57 18.37
C GLU A 51 -6.42 -7.09 18.21
N SER A 52 -5.38 -6.75 17.44
CA SER A 52 -5.06 -5.36 17.10
C SER A 52 -6.17 -4.66 16.33
N VAL A 53 -6.85 -5.37 15.41
CA VAL A 53 -8.04 -4.86 14.71
C VAL A 53 -9.17 -4.57 15.71
N ARG A 54 -9.42 -5.47 16.67
CA ARG A 54 -10.42 -5.25 17.74
C ARG A 54 -10.08 -4.02 18.58
N ARG A 55 -8.81 -3.82 18.93
CA ARG A 55 -8.34 -2.63 19.66
C ARG A 55 -8.54 -1.35 18.85
N ALA A 56 -8.18 -1.34 17.57
CA ALA A 56 -8.32 -0.19 16.69
C ALA A 56 -9.80 0.21 16.46
N LEU A 57 -10.69 -0.77 16.29
CA LEU A 57 -12.11 -0.54 16.04
C LEU A 57 -12.91 -0.26 17.31
N GLY A 58 -12.54 -0.86 18.44
CA GLY A 58 -13.31 -0.81 19.68
C GLY A 58 -14.77 -1.20 19.44
N GLU A 59 -15.69 -0.35 19.90
CA GLU A 59 -17.14 -0.52 19.73
C GLU A 59 -17.60 -0.56 18.25
N LYS A 60 -16.79 -0.05 17.32
CA LYS A 60 -17.11 -0.05 15.89
C LYS A 60 -16.84 -1.38 15.20
N TYR A 61 -16.30 -2.38 15.90
CA TYR A 61 -16.01 -3.70 15.33
C TYR A 61 -17.26 -4.35 14.72
N CYS A 62 -18.38 -4.34 15.45
CA CYS A 62 -19.65 -4.88 14.97
C CYS A 62 -20.19 -4.13 13.73
N ALA A 63 -19.95 -2.82 13.64
CA ALA A 63 -20.36 -2.02 12.49
C ALA A 63 -19.56 -2.41 11.24
N LEU A 64 -18.25 -2.63 11.37
CA LEU A 64 -17.41 -3.12 10.28
C LEU A 64 -17.85 -4.51 9.79
N VAL A 65 -18.12 -5.44 10.73
CA VAL A 65 -18.63 -6.78 10.41
C VAL A 65 -19.99 -6.70 9.71
N LYS A 66 -20.88 -5.80 10.14
CA LYS A 66 -22.18 -5.62 9.48
C LYS A 66 -22.02 -5.09 8.05
N LEU A 67 -21.12 -4.12 7.84
CA LEU A 67 -20.82 -3.58 6.52
C LEU A 67 -20.24 -4.66 5.59
N SER A 68 -19.40 -5.56 6.14
CA SER A 68 -18.72 -6.59 5.36
C SER A 68 -19.60 -7.73 4.87
N LYS A 69 -20.83 -7.86 5.38
CA LYS A 69 -21.87 -8.76 4.86
C LYS A 69 -22.44 -8.33 3.51
N LYS A 70 -22.18 -7.09 3.11
CA LYS A 70 -22.68 -6.54 1.84
C LYS A 70 -21.55 -6.12 0.91
N TYR A 71 -20.43 -5.70 1.46
CA TYR A 71 -19.29 -5.19 0.72
C TYR A 71 -18.03 -5.92 1.14
N GLN A 72 -17.12 -6.15 0.21
CA GLN A 72 -15.74 -6.44 0.60
C GLN A 72 -15.11 -5.13 1.08
N VAL A 73 -14.68 -5.10 2.34
CA VAL A 73 -14.14 -3.90 2.98
C VAL A 73 -12.62 -3.97 2.99
N PHE A 74 -11.97 -2.89 2.55
CA PHE A 74 -10.53 -2.75 2.65
C PHE A 74 -10.19 -1.58 3.56
N PHE A 75 -9.31 -1.82 4.52
CA PHE A 75 -8.85 -0.78 5.42
C PHE A 75 -7.37 -0.96 5.76
N GLU A 76 -6.76 0.16 6.12
CA GLU A 76 -5.40 0.19 6.65
C GLU A 76 -5.50 0.11 8.17
N LEU A 77 -4.94 -0.95 8.76
CA LEU A 77 -4.71 -1.05 10.19
C LEU A 77 -3.38 -0.38 10.49
N GLY A 78 -3.35 0.63 11.35
CA GLY A 78 -2.12 1.32 11.69
C GLY A 78 -2.11 1.86 13.11
N GLY A 79 -1.39 2.96 13.32
CA GLY A 79 -1.09 3.53 14.63
C GLY A 79 0.39 3.55 14.94
N ALA A 80 0.75 4.10 16.10
CA ALA A 80 2.15 4.16 16.56
C ALA A 80 2.81 2.76 16.53
N LYS A 81 2.03 1.73 16.94
CA LYS A 81 2.47 0.33 17.00
C LYS A 81 2.42 -0.41 15.67
N ASN A 82 1.85 0.19 14.62
CA ASN A 82 1.84 -0.40 13.29
C ASN A 82 1.97 0.65 12.17
N SER A 83 3.16 1.22 12.08
CA SER A 83 3.58 2.10 10.97
C SER A 83 4.93 1.60 10.45
N PRO A 84 4.94 0.63 9.52
CA PRO A 84 6.18 -0.01 9.04
C PRO A 84 7.15 0.95 8.35
N ALA A 85 6.65 1.90 7.56
CA ALA A 85 7.49 2.90 6.91
C ALA A 85 7.92 4.03 7.86
N GLY A 86 7.23 4.17 9.00
CA GLY A 86 7.56 5.10 10.08
C GLY A 86 6.71 6.37 10.11
N PHE A 87 5.60 6.42 9.35
CA PHE A 87 4.71 7.59 9.32
C PHE A 87 3.65 7.51 10.43
N THR A 88 4.06 7.79 11.66
CA THR A 88 3.19 7.69 12.84
C THR A 88 2.25 8.89 13.02
N ASP A 89 2.65 10.07 12.54
CA ASP A 89 2.00 11.35 12.84
C ASP A 89 0.59 11.50 12.24
N ALA A 90 0.27 10.70 11.22
CA ALA A 90 -1.06 10.67 10.62
C ALA A 90 -2.10 9.89 11.46
N TRP A 91 -1.66 9.16 12.48
CA TRP A 91 -2.52 8.28 13.30
C TRP A 91 -2.91 8.93 14.62
N ASN A 92 -4.10 8.59 15.13
CA ASN A 92 -4.64 9.18 16.37
C ASN A 92 -4.47 8.28 17.60
N GLY A 93 -3.57 7.29 17.56
CA GLY A 93 -3.33 6.38 18.70
C GLY A 93 -2.39 5.22 18.37
N ASP A 94 -2.19 4.35 19.37
CA ASP A 94 -1.33 3.16 19.27
C ASP A 94 -1.83 2.18 18.21
N TRP A 95 -3.14 1.97 18.18
CA TRP A 95 -3.87 1.17 17.20
C TRP A 95 -5.03 2.00 16.66
N ASP A 96 -5.07 2.20 15.35
CA ASP A 96 -6.11 2.94 14.66
C ASP A 96 -6.36 2.31 13.29
N TYR A 97 -7.38 2.78 12.57
CA TYR A 97 -7.73 2.25 11.26
C TYR A 97 -8.31 3.32 10.33
N ARG A 98 -8.16 3.14 9.03
CA ARG A 98 -8.89 3.93 8.02
C ARG A 98 -9.37 3.02 6.90
N ILE A 99 -10.68 2.99 6.65
CA ILE A 99 -11.24 2.39 5.45
C ILE A 99 -10.78 3.22 4.26
N PHE A 100 -10.35 2.57 3.19
CA PHE A 100 -9.95 3.26 1.95
C PHE A 100 -10.67 2.72 0.71
N ASP A 101 -11.26 1.52 0.75
CA ASP A 101 -12.04 0.99 -0.37
C ASP A 101 -13.19 0.10 0.11
N LEU A 102 -14.28 0.12 -0.67
CA LEU A 102 -15.35 -0.87 -0.61
C LEU A 102 -15.57 -1.44 -2.00
N MET A 103 -15.74 -2.76 -2.09
CA MET A 103 -16.14 -3.43 -3.33
C MET A 103 -17.52 -4.08 -3.20
N LEU A 104 -18.31 -3.97 -4.26
CA LEU A 104 -19.52 -4.74 -4.46
C LEU A 104 -19.34 -5.64 -5.68
N GLY A 105 -19.34 -6.95 -5.47
CA GLY A 105 -18.93 -7.91 -6.50
C GLY A 105 -17.49 -7.62 -6.95
N SER A 106 -17.30 -7.36 -8.25
CA SER A 106 -16.00 -7.08 -8.85
C SER A 106 -15.74 -5.59 -9.11
N GLN A 107 -16.49 -4.68 -8.47
CA GLN A 107 -16.35 -3.24 -8.69
C GLN A 107 -16.05 -2.49 -7.39
N PHE A 108 -15.03 -1.66 -7.43
CA PHE A 108 -14.81 -0.62 -6.42
C PHE A 108 -15.90 0.43 -6.50
N LEU A 109 -16.39 0.85 -5.33
CA LEU A 109 -17.25 2.02 -5.21
C LEU A 109 -16.43 3.31 -5.35
N LEU A 110 -17.07 4.38 -5.83
CA LEU A 110 -16.47 5.71 -5.84
C LEU A 110 -16.24 6.22 -4.40
N PRO A 111 -15.17 7.00 -4.14
CA PRO A 111 -14.84 7.51 -2.81
C PRO A 111 -15.98 8.25 -2.09
N GLU A 112 -16.81 9.02 -2.79
CA GLU A 112 -17.99 9.71 -2.21
C GLU A 112 -18.97 8.70 -1.60
N LYS A 113 -19.16 7.57 -2.30
CA LYS A 113 -20.06 6.51 -1.83
C LYS A 113 -19.46 5.77 -0.64
N VAL A 114 -18.15 5.56 -0.64
CA VAL A 114 -17.42 4.97 0.48
C VAL A 114 -17.51 5.88 1.70
N GLU A 115 -17.27 7.18 1.55
CA GLU A 115 -17.39 8.17 2.63
C GLU A 115 -18.78 8.15 3.24
N LYS A 116 -19.82 8.23 2.40
CA LYS A 116 -21.22 8.19 2.85
C LYS A 116 -21.51 6.93 3.67
N LEU A 117 -21.10 5.76 3.18
CA LEU A 117 -21.30 4.49 3.90
C LEU A 117 -20.50 4.43 5.20
N CYS A 118 -19.26 4.89 5.21
CA CYS A 118 -18.45 4.95 6.42
C CYS A 118 -19.12 5.84 7.48
N LYS A 119 -19.61 7.02 7.08
CA LYS A 119 -20.34 7.94 7.97
C LYS A 119 -21.63 7.31 8.52
N GLU A 120 -22.42 6.66 7.68
CA GLU A 120 -23.65 5.95 8.08
C GLU A 120 -23.39 4.86 9.14
N TYR A 121 -22.25 4.18 9.07
CA TYR A 121 -21.86 3.11 10.00
C TYR A 121 -20.99 3.62 11.17
N GLY A 122 -20.66 4.91 11.21
CA GLY A 122 -19.75 5.49 12.22
C GLY A 122 -18.32 4.94 12.13
N LEU A 123 -17.87 4.59 10.93
CA LEU A 123 -16.54 4.08 10.62
C LEU A 123 -15.65 5.20 10.07
N LYS A 124 -14.34 5.10 10.31
CA LYS A 124 -13.37 6.09 9.82
C LYS A 124 -12.97 5.81 8.37
N PHE A 125 -13.12 6.81 7.51
CA PHE A 125 -12.66 6.80 6.13
C PHE A 125 -11.36 7.62 5.98
N VAL A 126 -10.51 7.28 5.02
CA VAL A 126 -9.28 8.04 4.71
C VAL A 126 -9.56 9.49 4.28
N GLY A 127 -10.75 9.75 3.73
CA GLY A 127 -11.09 11.04 3.11
C GLY A 127 -10.46 11.19 1.72
N PHE A 128 -10.91 12.17 0.96
CA PHE A 128 -10.41 12.40 -0.40
C PHE A 128 -10.52 13.88 -0.82
N LYS A 129 -9.85 14.21 -1.92
CA LYS A 129 -10.07 15.43 -2.70
C LYS A 129 -10.30 15.06 -4.16
N VAL A 130 -11.21 15.77 -4.81
CA VAL A 130 -11.40 15.69 -6.26
C VAL A 130 -10.47 16.70 -6.93
N VAL A 131 -9.72 16.24 -7.92
CA VAL A 131 -8.80 17.03 -8.73
C VAL A 131 -8.89 16.55 -10.18
N SER A 132 -8.49 17.38 -11.14
CA SER A 132 -8.37 16.90 -12.52
C SER A 132 -7.12 16.04 -12.68
N VAL A 133 -7.14 15.05 -13.59
CA VAL A 133 -5.94 14.28 -13.94
C VAL A 133 -4.82 15.18 -14.46
N ARG A 134 -5.17 16.25 -15.19
CA ARG A 134 -4.21 17.26 -15.67
C ARG A 134 -3.48 17.95 -14.53
N GLU A 135 -4.19 18.42 -13.50
CA GLU A 135 -3.58 19.04 -12.31
C GLU A 135 -2.57 18.10 -11.65
N VAL A 136 -2.89 16.81 -11.57
CA VAL A 136 -1.98 15.83 -10.97
C VAL A 136 -0.70 15.69 -11.78
N LEU A 137 -0.78 15.62 -13.11
CA LEU A 137 0.41 15.53 -13.95
C LEU A 137 1.29 16.78 -13.84
N GLU A 138 0.67 17.95 -13.82
CA GLU A 138 1.37 19.23 -13.79
C GLU A 138 1.95 19.55 -12.40
N SER A 139 1.32 19.08 -11.32
CA SER A 139 1.62 19.55 -9.95
C SER A 139 1.69 18.45 -8.89
N TRP A 140 1.89 17.18 -9.25
CA TRP A 140 1.94 16.08 -8.25
C TRP A 140 2.98 16.29 -7.15
N LYS A 141 4.10 16.97 -7.42
CA LYS A 141 5.12 17.25 -6.40
C LYS A 141 4.58 18.20 -5.32
N ASP A 142 3.93 19.29 -5.74
CA ASP A 142 3.32 20.25 -4.82
C ASP A 142 2.13 19.63 -4.08
N LEU A 143 1.37 18.77 -4.75
CA LEU A 143 0.33 17.97 -4.11
C LEU A 143 0.93 17.05 -3.06
N LEU A 144 2.03 16.36 -3.35
CA LEU A 144 2.69 15.43 -2.43
C LEU A 144 3.19 16.15 -1.17
N LEU A 145 3.70 17.39 -1.28
CA LEU A 145 4.08 18.21 -0.13
C LEU A 145 2.93 18.46 0.87
N LYS A 146 1.68 18.42 0.43
CA LYS A 146 0.51 18.55 1.33
C LYS A 146 0.25 17.29 2.17
N TYR A 147 0.96 16.20 1.90
CA TYR A 147 0.82 14.90 2.56
C TYR A 147 2.10 14.48 3.31
N GLN A 148 2.88 15.43 3.84
CA GLN A 148 4.16 15.13 4.54
C GLN A 148 4.02 14.21 5.76
N CYS A 149 2.88 14.25 6.45
CA CYS A 149 2.62 13.38 7.61
C CYS A 149 2.20 11.95 7.21
N TYR A 150 2.03 11.69 5.91
CA TYR A 150 1.61 10.41 5.34
C TYR A 150 2.75 9.82 4.49
N GLU A 151 2.68 8.52 4.17
CA GLU A 151 3.63 7.90 3.22
C GLU A 151 3.57 8.56 1.83
N GLY A 152 2.43 9.16 1.52
CA GLY A 152 2.17 10.00 0.35
C GLY A 152 0.68 10.03 0.06
N PHE A 153 0.29 9.89 -1.21
CA PHE A 153 -1.12 9.81 -1.60
C PHE A 153 -1.38 8.73 -2.65
N VAL A 154 -2.64 8.31 -2.76
CA VAL A 154 -3.14 7.41 -3.80
C VAL A 154 -4.06 8.21 -4.71
N LEU A 155 -3.78 8.17 -6.01
CA LEU A 155 -4.66 8.66 -7.05
C LEU A 155 -5.56 7.52 -7.53
N LYS A 156 -6.87 7.77 -7.57
CA LYS A 156 -7.86 6.85 -8.15
C LYS A 156 -8.60 7.52 -9.29
N ILE A 157 -8.63 6.88 -10.44
CA ILE A 157 -9.40 7.32 -11.61
C ILE A 157 -10.39 6.21 -11.96
N PHE A 158 -11.63 6.57 -12.24
CA PHE A 158 -12.70 5.64 -12.62
C PHE A 158 -13.13 5.89 -14.06
N PRO A 159 -12.28 5.54 -15.04
CA PRO A 159 -12.57 5.84 -16.43
C PRO A 159 -13.73 5.00 -16.97
N PRO A 160 -14.45 5.48 -18.00
CA PRO A 160 -15.42 4.66 -18.73
C PRO A 160 -14.80 3.35 -19.23
N LEU A 161 -15.61 2.30 -19.36
CA LEU A 161 -15.14 0.97 -19.76
C LEU A 161 -14.38 0.98 -21.11
N SER A 162 -14.77 1.86 -22.03
CA SER A 162 -14.10 2.06 -23.33
C SER A 162 -12.66 2.51 -23.19
N VAL A 163 -12.37 3.38 -22.22
CA VAL A 163 -11.03 3.88 -21.90
C VAL A 163 -10.27 2.83 -21.08
N LEU A 164 -10.92 2.25 -20.07
CA LEU A 164 -10.31 1.25 -19.18
C LEU A 164 -9.76 0.02 -19.93
N LYS A 165 -10.44 -0.41 -21.00
CA LYS A 165 -10.01 -1.55 -21.85
C LYS A 165 -8.70 -1.28 -22.60
N LYS A 166 -8.32 -0.01 -22.80
CA LYS A 166 -7.07 0.39 -23.46
C LYS A 166 -5.86 0.31 -22.53
N ILE A 167 -6.08 0.16 -21.22
CA ILE A 167 -5.04 0.18 -20.19
C ILE A 167 -4.50 -1.24 -19.96
N PRO A 168 -3.26 -1.55 -20.37
CA PRO A 168 -2.71 -2.91 -20.29
C PRO A 168 -2.25 -3.31 -18.88
N HIS A 169 -1.80 -2.33 -18.08
CA HIS A 169 -1.23 -2.51 -16.74
C HIS A 169 -1.78 -1.42 -15.79
N HIS A 170 -1.72 -1.60 -14.47
CA HIS A 170 -2.27 -0.68 -13.44
C HIS A 170 -3.79 -0.59 -13.29
N ARG A 171 -4.55 -1.29 -14.15
CA ARG A 171 -5.97 -1.52 -13.93
C ARG A 171 -6.17 -2.45 -12.73
N GLN A 172 -6.95 -1.99 -11.75
CA GLN A 172 -7.52 -2.85 -10.72
C GLN A 172 -9.04 -2.81 -10.86
N TYR A 173 -9.59 -3.89 -11.43
CA TYR A 173 -11.02 -4.01 -11.70
C TYR A 173 -11.58 -2.89 -12.60
N ASN A 174 -12.28 -1.92 -12.01
CA ASN A 174 -12.91 -0.76 -12.66
C ASN A 174 -12.16 0.57 -12.45
N ALA A 175 -10.97 0.55 -11.83
CA ALA A 175 -10.22 1.76 -11.51
C ALA A 175 -8.75 1.69 -11.98
N VAL A 176 -8.17 2.86 -12.18
CA VAL A 176 -6.73 3.07 -12.34
C VAL A 176 -6.21 3.64 -11.03
N LEU A 177 -5.31 2.89 -10.37
CA LEU A 177 -4.79 3.25 -9.05
C LEU A 177 -3.30 3.53 -9.14
N VAL A 178 -2.88 4.74 -8.75
CA VAL A 178 -1.48 5.17 -8.80
C VAL A 178 -1.05 5.68 -7.43
N LYS A 179 0.16 5.30 -7.00
CA LYS A 179 0.68 5.67 -5.68
C LYS A 179 1.82 6.66 -5.85
N PHE A 180 1.74 7.77 -5.13
CA PHE A 180 2.76 8.79 -5.06
C PHE A 180 3.33 8.77 -3.65
N LYS A 181 4.65 8.56 -3.51
CA LYS A 181 5.34 8.48 -2.22
C LYS A 181 6.50 9.45 -2.17
N HIS A 182 6.76 10.01 -0.99
CA HIS A 182 7.85 10.98 -0.78
C HIS A 182 9.22 10.46 -1.16
N GLU A 183 9.48 9.17 -0.92
CA GLU A 183 10.74 8.51 -1.25
C GLU A 183 11.05 8.45 -2.76
N TYR A 184 10.08 8.72 -3.63
CA TYR A 184 10.27 8.78 -5.08
C TYR A 184 10.65 10.17 -5.61
N VAL A 185 10.73 11.19 -4.74
CA VAL A 185 11.06 12.58 -5.13
C VAL A 185 12.59 12.84 -5.15
N GLY A 186 13.40 11.97 -4.52
CA GLY A 186 14.85 12.10 -4.52
C GLY A 186 15.53 11.59 -5.80
N GLU A 187 16.66 12.19 -6.19
CA GLU A 187 17.53 11.63 -7.24
C GLU A 187 18.10 10.28 -6.80
N VAL A 188 17.42 9.20 -7.18
CA VAL A 188 17.88 7.85 -6.90
C VAL A 188 19.00 7.51 -7.89
N ARG A 189 20.27 7.76 -7.51
CA ARG A 189 21.43 7.30 -8.29
C ARG A 189 21.35 5.77 -8.44
N GLY A 190 21.01 5.30 -9.64
CA GLY A 190 20.86 3.87 -9.89
C GLY A 190 22.15 3.08 -9.64
N ILE A 191 22.01 1.90 -9.05
CA ILE A 191 23.06 0.92 -8.80
C ILE A 191 23.30 0.09 -10.07
N ILE A 192 24.56 -0.21 -10.36
CA ILE A 192 24.93 -1.10 -11.47
C ILE A 192 24.67 -2.55 -11.06
N VAL A 193 23.76 -3.22 -11.77
CA VAL A 193 23.45 -4.63 -11.62
C VAL A 193 24.01 -5.40 -12.81
N ARG A 194 24.82 -6.43 -12.55
CA ARG A 194 25.37 -7.31 -13.60
C ARG A 194 24.34 -8.40 -13.94
N LYS A 195 23.80 -8.40 -15.15
CA LYS A 195 22.89 -9.46 -15.63
C LYS A 195 23.63 -10.36 -16.62
N LYS A 196 23.65 -11.66 -16.34
CA LYS A 196 24.23 -12.69 -17.23
C LYS A 196 23.18 -13.06 -18.28
N LYS A 197 23.47 -12.88 -19.58
CA LYS A 197 22.61 -13.39 -20.67
C LYS A 197 23.00 -14.83 -21.02
N GLU A 198 22.09 -15.54 -21.70
CA GLU A 198 22.22 -16.96 -22.15
C GLU A 198 23.48 -17.28 -22.96
N LYS A 199 24.19 -16.27 -23.48
CA LYS A 199 25.45 -16.43 -24.23
C LYS A 199 26.70 -15.95 -23.47
N GLY A 200 26.68 -15.95 -22.14
CA GLY A 200 27.86 -15.60 -21.31
C GLY A 200 28.23 -14.11 -21.27
N LYS A 201 27.65 -13.24 -22.12
CA LYS A 201 27.82 -11.79 -22.04
C LYS A 201 27.14 -11.23 -20.78
N VAL A 202 27.94 -10.61 -19.91
CA VAL A 202 27.47 -9.86 -18.74
C VAL A 202 27.16 -8.44 -19.20
N VAL A 203 25.88 -8.04 -19.14
CA VAL A 203 25.47 -6.66 -19.40
C VAL A 203 25.27 -5.97 -18.05
N ALA A 204 25.93 -4.84 -17.86
CA ALA A 204 25.70 -3.95 -16.74
C ALA A 204 24.42 -3.15 -17.01
N VAL A 205 23.38 -3.38 -16.19
CA VAL A 205 22.12 -2.63 -16.26
C VAL A 205 22.04 -1.76 -15.02
N ARG A 206 21.82 -0.46 -15.21
CA ARG A 206 21.62 0.46 -14.10
C ARG A 206 20.17 0.35 -13.63
N LYS A 207 19.97 0.00 -12.35
CA LYS A 207 18.65 -0.08 -11.71
C LYS A 207 18.62 0.78 -10.45
N PRO A 208 17.51 1.48 -10.16
CA PRO A 208 17.39 2.19 -8.89
C PRO A 208 17.48 1.22 -7.70
N PRO A 209 18.12 1.58 -6.56
CA PRO A 209 17.95 0.85 -5.31
C PRO A 209 16.47 0.73 -4.93
N LEU A 210 16.11 -0.38 -4.30
CA LEU A 210 14.84 -0.48 -3.60
C LEU A 210 14.90 0.39 -2.33
N VAL A 211 13.94 1.29 -2.21
CA VAL A 211 13.82 2.28 -1.12
C VAL A 211 13.40 1.62 0.20
N LYS A 212 13.67 2.29 1.33
CA LYS A 212 13.45 1.73 2.67
C LYS A 212 11.99 1.35 2.90
N SER A 213 11.02 2.17 2.47
CA SER A 213 9.61 1.88 2.77
C SER A 213 9.15 0.58 2.09
N GLU A 214 9.63 0.29 0.87
CA GLU A 214 9.31 -0.94 0.15
C GLU A 214 9.90 -2.17 0.84
N ILE A 215 11.10 -2.05 1.42
CA ILE A 215 11.71 -3.13 2.21
C ILE A 215 10.92 -3.36 3.50
N MET A 216 10.55 -2.29 4.20
CA MET A 216 9.73 -2.38 5.42
C MET A 216 8.33 -2.94 5.12
N GLY A 217 7.72 -2.54 4.00
CA GLY A 217 6.45 -3.08 3.53
C GLY A 217 6.55 -4.57 3.18
N ALA A 218 7.66 -5.01 2.59
CA ALA A 218 7.91 -6.44 2.35
C ALA A 218 8.08 -7.23 3.66
N ILE A 219 8.75 -6.66 4.67
CA ILE A 219 8.86 -7.24 6.01
C ILE A 219 7.48 -7.34 6.67
N ASN A 220 6.66 -6.27 6.61
CA ASN A 220 5.30 -6.28 7.15
C ASN A 220 4.42 -7.34 6.48
N LYS A 221 4.50 -7.50 5.15
CA LYS A 221 3.82 -8.59 4.44
C LYS A 221 4.25 -9.97 4.92
N ALA A 222 5.55 -10.16 5.18
CA ALA A 222 6.04 -11.42 5.74
C ALA A 222 5.51 -11.64 7.17
N HIS A 223 5.42 -10.58 7.99
CA HIS A 223 4.82 -10.66 9.33
C HIS A 223 3.34 -11.04 9.26
N LEU A 224 2.55 -10.39 8.40
CA LEU A 224 1.14 -10.74 8.20
C LEU A 224 0.94 -12.20 7.77
N GLU A 225 1.90 -12.78 7.04
CA GLU A 225 1.85 -14.18 6.61
C GLU A 225 2.29 -15.16 7.72
N LEU A 226 3.20 -14.73 8.61
CA LEU A 226 3.79 -15.59 9.65
C LEU A 226 3.13 -15.47 11.02
N GLY A 227 2.46 -14.36 11.33
CA GLY A 227 2.09 -14.00 12.70
C GLY A 227 3.31 -14.00 13.61
N ASP A 228 3.18 -14.61 14.80
CA ASP A 228 4.25 -14.66 15.81
C ASP A 228 5.51 -15.41 15.35
N ALA A 229 5.42 -16.23 14.31
CA ALA A 229 6.61 -16.86 13.71
C ALA A 229 7.55 -15.84 13.06
N ILE A 230 7.17 -14.55 12.96
CA ILE A 230 8.07 -13.47 12.57
C ILE A 230 9.27 -13.34 13.51
N PHE A 231 9.15 -13.75 14.77
CA PHE A 231 10.27 -13.72 15.74
C PHE A 231 11.26 -14.88 15.55
N ASP A 232 10.86 -15.95 14.86
CA ASP A 232 11.75 -17.05 14.49
C ASP A 232 12.56 -16.69 13.25
N LYS A 233 13.82 -16.31 13.44
CA LYS A 233 14.73 -15.93 12.34
C LYS A 233 14.83 -16.99 11.25
N LYS A 234 14.75 -18.28 11.58
CA LYS A 234 14.88 -19.36 10.58
C LYS A 234 13.68 -19.40 9.63
N LYS A 235 12.49 -19.03 10.12
CA LYS A 235 11.25 -18.94 9.32
C LYS A 235 11.09 -17.58 8.66
N ALA A 236 11.37 -16.50 9.39
CA ALA A 236 11.17 -15.12 8.94
C ALA A 236 12.12 -14.72 7.79
N VAL A 237 13.41 -14.98 7.94
CA VAL A 237 14.43 -14.49 6.99
C VAL A 237 14.20 -15.00 5.56
N PRO A 238 14.01 -16.32 5.32
CA PRO A 238 13.74 -16.81 3.96
C PRO A 238 12.52 -16.14 3.31
N LEU A 239 11.44 -15.95 4.07
CA LEU A 239 10.23 -15.32 3.56
C LEU A 239 10.44 -13.83 3.25
N ILE A 240 11.09 -13.10 4.15
CA ILE A 240 11.41 -11.67 3.97
C ILE A 240 12.25 -11.47 2.71
N PHE A 241 13.29 -12.28 2.52
CA PHE A 241 14.14 -12.20 1.33
C PHE A 241 13.34 -12.44 0.04
N ARG A 242 12.44 -13.42 0.06
CA ARG A 242 11.53 -13.67 -1.05
C ARG A 242 10.64 -12.46 -1.34
N LYS A 243 9.96 -11.90 -0.33
CA LYS A 243 9.08 -10.72 -0.49
C LYS A 243 9.84 -9.47 -0.96
N VAL A 244 11.04 -9.22 -0.44
CA VAL A 244 11.88 -8.09 -0.88
C VAL A 244 12.31 -8.26 -2.34
N LYS A 245 12.65 -9.48 -2.76
CA LYS A 245 12.98 -9.78 -4.16
C LYS A 245 11.78 -9.55 -5.08
N GLU A 246 10.59 -9.99 -4.67
CA GLU A 246 9.35 -9.76 -5.41
C GLU A 246 9.07 -8.25 -5.57
N GLU A 247 9.21 -7.46 -4.50
CA GLU A 247 9.00 -6.01 -4.55
C GLU A 247 10.06 -5.31 -5.44
N ALA A 248 11.32 -5.72 -5.37
CA ALA A 248 12.37 -5.21 -6.26
C ALA A 248 12.09 -5.51 -7.74
N VAL A 249 11.60 -6.72 -8.06
CA VAL A 249 11.23 -7.07 -9.43
C VAL A 249 10.06 -6.21 -9.90
N LYS A 250 9.02 -6.07 -9.05
CA LYS A 250 7.82 -5.31 -9.35
C LYS A 250 8.11 -3.83 -9.67
N HIS A 251 8.99 -3.18 -8.91
CA HIS A 251 9.38 -1.78 -9.14
C HIS A 251 10.60 -1.62 -10.05
N ASN A 252 11.02 -2.69 -10.73
CA ASN A 252 12.21 -2.72 -11.58
C ASN A 252 13.53 -2.28 -10.88
N CYS A 253 13.59 -2.34 -9.55
CA CYS A 253 14.74 -1.98 -8.72
C CYS A 253 15.81 -3.08 -8.62
N ALA A 254 16.97 -2.71 -8.09
CA ALA A 254 18.01 -3.63 -7.65
C ALA A 254 17.60 -4.28 -6.31
N VAL A 255 17.81 -5.59 -6.18
CA VAL A 255 17.60 -6.31 -4.91
C VAL A 255 18.64 -5.82 -3.88
N PRO A 256 18.22 -5.37 -2.68
CA PRO A 256 19.15 -4.96 -1.62
C PRO A 256 20.11 -6.06 -1.18
N LYS A 257 21.25 -5.67 -0.60
CA LYS A 257 22.18 -6.63 0.02
C LYS A 257 21.54 -7.31 1.22
N ALA A 258 21.92 -8.56 1.48
CA ALA A 258 21.44 -9.35 2.60
C ALA A 258 21.59 -8.62 3.95
N SER A 259 22.73 -7.98 4.19
CA SER A 259 22.99 -7.20 5.41
C SER A 259 22.02 -6.04 5.61
N GLN A 260 21.62 -5.36 4.53
CA GLN A 260 20.67 -4.26 4.59
C GLN A 260 19.25 -4.78 4.94
N ILE A 261 18.82 -5.87 4.33
CA ILE A 261 17.54 -6.53 4.64
C ILE A 261 17.49 -6.96 6.11
N LEU A 262 18.56 -7.63 6.57
CA LEU A 262 18.66 -8.09 7.95
C LEU A 262 18.67 -6.94 8.97
N ARG A 263 19.34 -5.83 8.66
CA ARG A 263 19.32 -4.62 9.50
C ARG A 263 17.88 -4.09 9.66
N TYR A 264 17.14 -3.93 8.57
CA TYR A 264 15.76 -3.44 8.63
C TYR A 264 14.81 -4.43 9.30
N TYR A 265 15.03 -5.73 9.13
CA TYR A 265 14.30 -6.74 9.89
C TYR A 265 14.55 -6.61 11.41
N MET A 266 15.80 -6.40 11.83
CA MET A 266 16.10 -6.18 13.25
C MET A 266 15.51 -4.86 13.77
N GLU A 267 15.54 -3.77 12.99
CA GLU A 267 14.83 -2.53 13.30
C GLU A 267 13.33 -2.79 13.54
N TYR A 268 12.69 -3.56 12.64
CA TYR A 268 11.27 -3.93 12.73
C TYR A 268 10.95 -4.73 13.99
N ILE A 269 11.73 -5.78 14.29
CA ILE A 269 11.53 -6.62 15.48
C ILE A 269 11.74 -5.83 16.77
N ASN A 270 12.76 -4.97 16.81
CA ASN A 270 13.03 -4.15 17.99
C ASN A 270 11.86 -3.21 18.28
N LYS A 271 11.25 -2.62 17.23
CA LYS A 271 10.05 -1.79 17.37
C LYS A 271 8.89 -2.57 18.00
N LEU A 272 8.59 -3.78 17.48
CA LEU A 272 7.54 -4.63 18.04
C LEU A 272 7.79 -4.96 19.53
N LYS A 273 9.04 -5.29 19.89
CA LYS A 273 9.41 -5.65 21.28
C LYS A 273 9.39 -4.47 22.24
N SER A 274 9.73 -3.27 21.78
CA SER A 274 9.64 -2.07 22.63
C SER A 274 8.21 -1.69 22.96
N GLU A 275 7.24 -2.17 22.18
CA GLU A 275 5.82 -1.83 22.30
C GLU A 275 5.01 -2.87 23.11
N GLU A 276 5.63 -4.01 23.46
CA GLU A 276 5.12 -5.02 24.40
C GLU A 276 5.44 -4.72 25.87
N ARG A 277 6.35 -3.77 26.13
CA ARG A 277 6.69 -3.24 27.46
C ARG A 277 5.91 -1.99 27.76
#